data_AF-A0A644YHK6-F1
#
_entry.id   AF-A0A644YHK6-F1
#
_cell.length_a   1.000
_cell.length_b   1.000
_cell.length_c   1.000
_cell.angle_alpha   90.00
_cell.angle_beta   90.00
_cell.angle_gamma   90.00
#
_symmetry.space_group_name_H-M   'P 1'
#
loop_
_entity.id
_entity.type
_entity.pdbx_description
1 polymer ?
#
loop_
_entity_poly.entity_id
_entity_poly.type
_entity_poly.pdbx_seq_one_letter_code
_entity_poly.pdbx_strand_id
1 'polypeptide(L)'
;MHYNQILVDADFCIKLGCSDSYPYLTKMLPLLADVALIHETVYNEIRQSTSAKRQIKSLLDSGTLKIVSEAALPVQEQLLYHATFKLLSKRMTDPRYPRKNLGEVSSLAYAKTMDIAIFATDEMHLQIIVDELLNTALHKIICLRLIDIIQAIKAGKIQLLQRKDAKLLWIISAKIKEIFESKIWPLIQQPS
;
A
#
# COMPACT_ATOMS: atom_id res chain seq x y z
N MET A 1 -4.28 11.66 -9.78
CA MET A 1 -4.33 10.22 -9.41
C MET A 1 -5.04 10.19 -8.09
N HIS A 2 -6.24 9.63 -8.04
CA HIS A 2 -7.08 9.59 -6.85
C HIS A 2 -8.07 8.43 -6.99
N TYR A 3 -8.35 7.72 -5.89
CA TYR A 3 -9.12 6.49 -5.87
C TYR A 3 -10.25 6.55 -4.84
N ASN A 4 -11.36 5.86 -5.08
CA ASN A 4 -12.42 5.82 -4.06
C ASN A 4 -11.93 5.09 -2.80
N GLN A 5 -11.26 3.95 -2.99
CA GLN A 5 -10.72 3.14 -1.90
C GLN A 5 -9.37 2.55 -2.27
N ILE A 6 -8.49 2.43 -1.27
CA ILE A 6 -7.22 1.70 -1.37
C ILE A 6 -7.06 0.83 -0.13
N LEU A 7 -6.54 -0.38 -0.29
CA LEU A 7 -6.14 -1.23 0.83
C LEU A 7 -4.62 -1.15 1.01
N VAL A 8 -4.12 -0.96 2.23
CA VAL A 8 -2.69 -0.73 2.49
C VAL A 8 -2.02 -1.93 3.15
N ASP A 9 -0.77 -2.19 2.73
CA ASP A 9 0.13 -3.18 3.31
C ASP A 9 0.92 -2.63 4.53
N ALA A 10 1.46 -3.52 5.35
CA ALA A 10 2.28 -3.21 6.53
C ALA A 10 3.55 -2.45 6.14
N ASP A 11 4.31 -2.96 5.17
CA ASP A 11 5.59 -2.36 4.78
C ASP A 11 5.38 -0.98 4.13
N PHE A 12 4.29 -0.84 3.37
CA PHE A 12 3.89 0.46 2.83
C PHE A 12 3.63 1.48 3.96
N CYS A 13 2.87 1.09 4.98
CA CYS A 13 2.58 1.94 6.13
C CYS A 13 3.84 2.26 6.96
N ILE A 14 4.70 1.28 7.18
CA ILE A 14 5.93 1.45 7.97
C ILE A 14 6.91 2.39 7.25
N LYS A 15 7.10 2.22 5.94
CA LYS A 15 7.97 3.09 5.13
C LYS A 15 7.49 4.54 5.16
N LEU A 16 6.21 4.79 4.91
CA LEU A 16 5.65 6.15 4.90
C LEU A 16 5.52 6.76 6.31
N GLY A 17 5.26 5.91 7.30
CA GLY A 17 5.10 6.30 8.70
C GLY A 17 6.40 6.32 9.49
N CYS A 18 7.56 6.21 8.85
CA CYS A 18 8.84 6.03 9.55
C CYS A 18 9.33 7.28 10.31
N SER A 19 8.76 8.46 10.05
CA SER A 19 9.20 9.73 10.63
C SER A 19 8.03 10.64 11.01
N ASP A 20 8.10 11.25 12.19
CA ASP A 20 7.17 12.32 12.60
C ASP A 20 7.48 13.66 11.94
N SER A 21 8.77 13.93 11.69
CA SER A 21 9.22 15.16 11.00
C SER A 21 8.75 15.18 9.55
N TYR A 22 8.59 13.98 8.95
CA TYR A 22 8.09 13.78 7.60
C TYR A 22 6.92 12.79 7.63
N PRO A 23 5.73 13.20 8.09
CA PRO A 23 4.61 12.30 8.31
C PRO A 23 3.92 11.98 6.97
N TYR A 24 4.60 11.23 6.11
CA TYR A 24 4.12 10.96 4.76
C TYR A 24 2.91 10.05 4.74
N LEU A 25 2.74 9.17 5.73
CA LEU A 25 1.54 8.34 5.79
C LEU A 25 0.27 9.19 5.92
N THR A 26 0.27 10.17 6.83
CA THR A 26 -0.88 11.08 6.99
C THR A 26 -1.03 12.07 5.85
N LYS A 27 0.07 12.49 5.22
CA LYS A 27 0.01 13.38 4.05
C LYS A 27 -0.46 12.67 2.79
N MET A 28 -0.07 11.43 2.56
CA MET A 28 -0.28 10.76 1.28
C MET A 28 -1.62 10.05 1.16
N LEU A 29 -2.08 9.35 2.20
CA LEU A 29 -3.33 8.60 2.09
C LEU A 29 -4.54 9.47 1.67
N PRO A 30 -4.75 10.67 2.24
CA PRO A 30 -5.82 11.58 1.78
C PRO A 30 -5.64 12.06 0.33
N LEU A 31 -4.42 12.11 -0.19
CA LEU A 31 -4.17 12.52 -1.57
C LEU A 31 -4.42 11.37 -2.56
N LEU A 32 -4.26 10.13 -2.10
CA LEU A 32 -4.41 8.94 -2.92
C LEU A 32 -5.85 8.44 -2.96
N ALA A 33 -6.62 8.57 -1.88
CA ALA A 33 -7.97 8.04 -1.84
C ALA A 33 -8.94 8.77 -0.90
N ASP A 34 -10.24 8.63 -1.17
CA ASP A 34 -11.30 9.09 -0.25
C ASP A 34 -11.22 8.33 1.08
N VAL A 35 -11.01 7.02 1.02
CA VAL A 35 -10.84 6.15 2.20
C VAL A 35 -9.74 5.11 1.96
N ALA A 36 -8.76 5.09 2.85
CA ALA A 36 -7.82 3.98 2.97
C ALA A 36 -8.38 2.90 3.91
N LEU A 37 -8.07 1.65 3.62
CA LEU A 37 -8.44 0.49 4.41
C LEU A 37 -7.18 -0.22 4.87
N ILE A 38 -7.17 -0.72 6.10
CA ILE A 38 -6.09 -1.55 6.64
C ILE A 38 -6.69 -2.81 7.24
N HIS A 39 -6.23 -3.99 6.80
CA HIS A 39 -6.69 -5.25 7.37
C HIS A 39 -6.25 -5.36 8.83
N GLU A 40 -7.07 -5.93 9.72
CA GLU A 40 -6.75 -6.07 11.15
C GLU A 40 -5.42 -6.79 11.40
N THR A 41 -5.10 -7.79 10.58
CA THR A 41 -3.82 -8.50 10.59
C THR A 41 -2.66 -7.53 10.38
N VAL A 42 -2.74 -6.70 9.33
CA VAL A 42 -1.74 -5.69 8.98
C VAL A 42 -1.62 -4.65 10.09
N TYR A 43 -2.76 -4.15 10.60
CA TYR A 43 -2.77 -3.21 11.72
C TYR A 43 -2.05 -3.78 12.96
N ASN A 44 -2.24 -5.07 13.24
CA ASN A 44 -1.58 -5.76 14.33
C ASN A 44 -0.08 -6.00 14.10
N GLU A 45 0.39 -6.07 12.86
CA GLU A 45 1.80 -6.25 12.51
C GLU A 45 2.62 -4.96 12.73
N ILE A 46 2.01 -3.77 12.61
CA ILE A 46 2.67 -2.45 12.72
C ILE A 46 3.05 -2.11 14.20
N ARG A 47 3.24 -3.11 15.05
CA ARG A 47 3.47 -2.95 16.49
C ARG A 47 4.80 -2.29 16.86
N GLN A 48 5.78 -2.25 15.97
CA GLN A 48 7.14 -1.83 16.33
C GLN A 48 7.46 -0.36 15.98
N SER A 49 6.71 0.28 15.07
CA SER A 49 6.97 1.66 14.66
C SER A 49 6.09 2.67 15.42
N THR A 50 6.66 3.36 16.41
CA THR A 50 5.95 4.35 17.25
C THR A 50 5.44 5.55 16.45
N SER A 51 6.20 5.99 15.44
CA SER A 51 5.80 7.05 14.51
C SER A 51 4.63 6.59 13.63
N ALA A 52 4.75 5.40 13.00
CA ALA A 52 3.69 4.91 12.11
C ALA A 52 2.37 4.71 12.88
N LYS A 53 2.42 4.21 14.12
CA LYS A 53 1.23 4.09 14.97
C LYS A 53 0.53 5.42 15.24
N ARG A 54 1.28 6.49 15.56
CA ARG A 54 0.69 7.81 15.79
C ARG A 54 0.02 8.35 14.53
N GLN A 55 0.66 8.16 13.39
CA GLN A 55 0.12 8.56 12.09
C GLN A 55 -1.15 7.76 11.74
N ILE A 56 -1.12 6.43 11.91
CA ILE A 56 -2.29 5.55 11.73
C ILE A 56 -3.42 5.98 12.66
N LYS A 57 -3.15 6.26 13.94
CA LYS A 57 -4.17 6.71 14.88
C LYS A 57 -4.84 8.01 14.40
N SER A 58 -4.05 9.00 13.97
CA SER A 58 -4.59 10.26 13.41
C SER A 58 -5.48 10.02 12.18
N LEU A 59 -5.10 9.08 11.31
CA LEU A 59 -5.89 8.71 10.14
C LEU A 59 -7.18 7.97 10.49
N LEU A 60 -7.16 7.13 11.53
CA LEU A 60 -8.35 6.48 12.07
C LEU A 60 -9.30 7.50 12.70
N ASP A 61 -8.77 8.40 13.53
CA ASP A 61 -9.54 9.46 14.21
C ASP A 61 -10.21 10.41 13.19
N SER A 62 -9.55 10.69 12.06
CA SER A 62 -10.11 11.53 10.98
C SER A 62 -11.04 10.78 10.01
N GLY A 63 -11.13 9.45 10.10
CA GLY A 63 -11.90 8.61 9.18
C GLY A 63 -11.27 8.38 7.80
N THR A 64 -10.07 8.92 7.55
CA THR A 64 -9.31 8.70 6.32
C THR A 64 -8.84 7.25 6.20
N LEU A 65 -8.59 6.58 7.33
CA LEU A 65 -8.25 5.16 7.39
C LEU A 65 -9.34 4.41 8.16
N LYS A 66 -9.68 3.19 7.72
CA LYS A 66 -10.58 2.29 8.44
C LYS A 66 -9.95 0.91 8.60
N ILE A 67 -10.12 0.32 9.78
CA ILE A 67 -9.74 -1.07 10.03
C ILE A 67 -10.85 -1.97 9.47
N VAL A 68 -10.45 -2.98 8.70
CA VAL A 68 -11.36 -4.00 8.15
C VAL A 68 -10.93 -5.39 8.60
N SER A 69 -11.88 -6.31 8.67
CA SER A 69 -11.63 -7.70 9.02
C SER A 69 -12.63 -8.64 8.35
N GLU A 70 -12.22 -9.90 8.22
CA GLU A 70 -13.10 -10.99 7.80
C GLU A 70 -14.34 -11.10 8.69
N ALA A 71 -14.18 -11.00 10.01
CA ALA A 71 -15.27 -11.18 10.97
C ALA A 71 -16.41 -10.16 10.80
N ALA A 72 -16.15 -9.03 10.15
CA ALA A 72 -17.15 -8.00 9.87
C ALA A 72 -17.88 -8.21 8.53
N LEU A 73 -17.44 -9.17 7.70
CA LEU A 73 -18.09 -9.48 6.44
C LEU A 73 -19.39 -10.28 6.65
N PRO A 74 -20.41 -10.11 5.79
CA PRO A 74 -21.55 -11.02 5.80
C PRO A 74 -21.12 -12.45 5.38
N VAL A 75 -21.95 -13.43 5.73
CA VAL A 75 -21.59 -14.86 5.62
C VAL A 75 -21.21 -15.28 4.19
N GLN A 76 -21.86 -14.71 3.19
CA GLN A 76 -21.59 -15.05 1.79
C GLN A 76 -20.21 -14.56 1.34
N GLU A 77 -19.86 -13.35 1.75
CA GLU A 77 -18.56 -12.71 1.51
C GLU A 77 -17.45 -13.42 2.29
N GLN A 78 -17.72 -13.91 3.50
CA GLN A 78 -16.75 -14.73 4.25
C GLN A 78 -16.37 -16.00 3.48
N LEU A 79 -17.31 -16.66 2.80
CA LEU A 79 -17.01 -17.84 1.98
C LEU A 79 -16.05 -17.50 0.83
N LEU A 80 -16.30 -16.39 0.13
CA LEU A 80 -15.41 -15.93 -0.94
C LEU A 80 -14.03 -15.52 -0.39
N TYR A 81 -14.00 -14.84 0.75
CA TYR A 81 -12.78 -14.47 1.45
C TYR A 81 -11.96 -15.72 1.80
N HIS A 82 -12.56 -16.73 2.43
CA HIS A 82 -11.86 -17.98 2.80
C HIS A 82 -11.34 -18.74 1.58
N ALA A 83 -12.14 -18.83 0.51
CA ALA A 83 -11.72 -19.47 -0.72
C ALA A 83 -10.50 -18.75 -1.33
N THR A 84 -10.53 -17.42 -1.35
CA THR A 84 -9.44 -16.58 -1.87
C THR A 84 -8.21 -16.65 -0.99
N PHE A 85 -8.38 -16.55 0.34
CA PHE A 85 -7.31 -16.69 1.33
C PHE A 85 -6.59 -18.04 1.18
N LYS A 86 -7.35 -19.13 1.03
CA LYS A 86 -6.80 -20.47 0.84
C LYS A 86 -6.03 -20.59 -0.47
N LEU A 87 -6.52 -19.98 -1.55
CA LEU A 87 -5.83 -19.96 -2.85
C LEU A 87 -4.49 -19.22 -2.74
N LEU A 88 -4.49 -18.00 -2.19
CA LEU A 88 -3.29 -17.19 -1.99
C LEU A 88 -2.29 -17.86 -1.06
N SER A 89 -2.76 -18.42 0.06
CA SER A 89 -1.90 -19.09 1.06
C SER A 89 -1.07 -20.22 0.45
N LYS A 90 -1.61 -20.97 -0.52
CA LYS A 90 -0.87 -22.04 -1.20
C LYS A 90 0.35 -21.52 -1.98
N ARG A 91 0.29 -20.28 -2.46
CA ARG A 91 1.33 -19.67 -3.30
C ARG A 91 2.28 -18.77 -2.52
N MET A 92 1.75 -18.08 -1.50
CA MET A 92 2.45 -17.01 -0.79
C MET A 92 2.94 -17.42 0.59
N THR A 93 2.39 -18.47 1.21
CA THR A 93 2.76 -18.85 2.59
C THR A 93 3.78 -19.98 2.58
N ASP A 94 4.95 -19.74 3.18
CA ASP A 94 5.90 -20.80 3.50
C ASP A 94 5.42 -21.52 4.77
N PRO A 95 5.19 -22.85 4.75
CA PRO A 95 4.78 -23.61 5.93
C PRO A 95 5.74 -23.47 7.14
N ARG A 96 7.02 -23.15 6.89
CA ARG A 96 8.03 -22.91 7.94
C ARG A 96 7.86 -21.54 8.60
N TYR A 97 7.28 -20.58 7.87
CA TYR A 97 7.08 -19.20 8.33
C TYR A 97 5.63 -18.74 8.04
N PRO A 98 4.62 -19.40 8.64
CA PRO A 98 3.23 -19.25 8.25
C PRO A 98 2.66 -17.84 8.47
N ARG A 99 3.36 -17.00 9.25
CA ARG A 99 2.96 -15.63 9.55
C ARG A 99 3.62 -14.58 8.66
N LYS A 100 4.65 -14.92 7.87
CA LYS A 100 5.49 -13.93 7.17
C LYS A 100 4.70 -13.07 6.17
N ASN A 101 3.73 -13.65 5.48
CA ASN A 101 2.93 -12.99 4.45
C ASN A 101 1.43 -12.94 4.82
N LEU A 102 1.12 -13.11 6.12
CA LEU A 102 -0.28 -13.22 6.55
C LEU A 102 -1.03 -11.90 6.31
N GLY A 103 -0.39 -10.75 6.58
CA GLY A 103 -0.92 -9.43 6.25
C GLY A 103 -1.28 -9.28 4.78
N GLU A 104 -0.38 -9.63 3.86
CA GLU A 104 -0.60 -9.55 2.41
C GLU A 104 -1.73 -10.50 1.95
N VAL A 105 -1.69 -11.75 2.39
CA VAL A 105 -2.69 -12.77 2.03
C VAL A 105 -4.08 -12.37 2.51
N SER A 106 -4.20 -11.91 3.77
CA SER A 106 -5.47 -11.46 4.34
C SER A 106 -6.00 -10.24 3.60
N SER A 107 -5.12 -9.28 3.31
CA SER A 107 -5.48 -8.04 2.62
C SER A 107 -5.94 -8.32 1.19
N LEU A 108 -5.21 -9.11 0.40
CA LEU A 108 -5.61 -9.44 -0.96
C LEU A 108 -6.89 -10.27 -1.02
N ALA A 109 -7.11 -11.19 -0.07
CA ALA A 109 -8.37 -11.91 0.05
C ALA A 109 -9.54 -10.95 0.31
N TYR A 110 -9.36 -9.97 1.19
CA TYR A 110 -10.34 -8.93 1.46
C TYR A 110 -10.60 -8.06 0.23
N ALA A 111 -9.53 -7.59 -0.44
CA ALA A 111 -9.62 -6.78 -1.64
C ALA A 111 -10.41 -7.47 -2.75
N LYS A 112 -10.15 -8.76 -2.98
CA LYS A 112 -10.89 -9.54 -3.98
C LYS A 112 -12.36 -9.69 -3.62
N THR A 113 -12.66 -9.92 -2.35
CA THR A 113 -14.02 -10.16 -1.86
C THR A 113 -14.88 -8.91 -1.97
N MET A 114 -14.28 -7.74 -1.70
CA MET A 114 -14.98 -6.45 -1.66
C MET A 114 -14.78 -5.61 -2.93
N ASP A 115 -14.23 -6.20 -4.00
CA ASP A 115 -13.91 -5.54 -5.27
C ASP A 115 -13.08 -4.24 -5.12
N ILE A 116 -12.07 -4.27 -4.24
CA ILE A 116 -11.14 -3.15 -4.04
C ILE A 116 -10.03 -3.26 -5.08
N ALA A 117 -10.05 -2.34 -6.04
CA ALA A 117 -9.15 -2.39 -7.20
C ALA A 117 -7.68 -2.04 -6.90
N ILE A 118 -7.38 -1.42 -5.76
CA ILE A 118 -6.04 -0.90 -5.47
C ILE A 118 -5.51 -1.47 -4.16
N PHE A 119 -4.36 -2.13 -4.24
CA PHE A 119 -3.60 -2.61 -3.09
C PHE A 119 -2.25 -1.88 -3.02
N ALA A 120 -2.06 -1.00 -2.04
CA ALA A 120 -0.84 -0.24 -1.86
C ALA A 120 0.22 -1.08 -1.12
N THR A 121 1.28 -1.42 -1.85
CA THR A 121 2.38 -2.31 -1.44
C THR A 121 3.63 -1.89 -2.20
N ASP A 122 4.83 -2.06 -1.62
CA ASP A 122 6.09 -1.82 -2.35
C ASP A 122 6.76 -3.13 -2.79
N GLU A 123 6.07 -4.27 -2.69
CA GLU A 123 6.55 -5.57 -3.18
C GLU A 123 6.41 -5.65 -4.72
N MET A 124 7.53 -5.84 -5.41
CA MET A 124 7.60 -5.80 -6.87
C MET A 124 6.96 -7.04 -7.51
N HIS A 125 7.10 -8.21 -6.88
CA HIS A 125 6.65 -9.46 -7.47
C HIS A 125 5.18 -9.76 -7.17
N LEU A 126 4.53 -8.98 -6.31
CA LEU A 126 3.17 -9.26 -5.87
C LEU A 126 2.14 -9.10 -7.00
N GLN A 127 2.33 -8.14 -7.91
CA GLN A 127 1.42 -7.98 -9.06
C GLN A 127 1.33 -9.25 -9.91
N ILE A 128 2.45 -9.99 -10.09
CA ILE A 128 2.46 -11.23 -10.87
C ILE A 128 1.55 -12.28 -10.22
N ILE A 129 1.65 -12.43 -8.89
CA ILE A 129 0.81 -13.38 -8.13
C ILE A 129 -0.66 -12.96 -8.19
N VAL A 130 -0.94 -11.67 -8.08
CA VAL A 130 -2.29 -11.11 -8.18
C VAL A 130 -2.87 -11.34 -9.58
N ASP A 131 -2.08 -11.14 -10.63
CA ASP A 131 -2.49 -11.37 -12.02
C ASP A 131 -2.78 -12.85 -12.29
N GLU A 132 -1.94 -13.75 -11.77
CA GLU A 132 -2.09 -15.20 -11.93
C GLU A 132 -3.30 -15.77 -11.18
N LEU A 133 -3.59 -15.27 -9.98
CA LEU A 133 -4.54 -15.92 -9.06
C LEU A 133 -5.87 -15.18 -8.89
N LEU A 134 -5.87 -13.85 -8.95
CA LEU A 134 -7.01 -13.03 -8.53
C LEU A 134 -7.64 -12.24 -9.67
N ASN A 135 -6.82 -11.72 -10.59
CA ASN A 135 -7.31 -10.86 -11.65
C ASN A 135 -8.04 -11.66 -12.72
N THR A 136 -9.17 -11.12 -13.15
CA THR A 136 -9.97 -11.65 -14.25
C THR A 136 -10.25 -10.53 -15.25
N ALA A 137 -10.96 -10.85 -16.33
CA ALA A 137 -11.44 -9.83 -17.25
C ALA A 137 -12.37 -8.80 -16.57
N LEU A 138 -13.07 -9.19 -15.50
CA LEU A 138 -14.08 -8.38 -14.84
C LEU A 138 -13.57 -7.65 -13.59
N HIS A 139 -12.60 -8.22 -12.88
CA HIS A 139 -12.12 -7.69 -11.61
C HIS A 139 -10.60 -7.65 -11.62
N LYS A 140 -10.02 -6.49 -11.34
CA LYS A 140 -8.56 -6.28 -11.35
C LYS A 140 -8.11 -5.54 -10.12
N ILE A 141 -7.18 -6.16 -9.40
CA ILE A 141 -6.41 -5.57 -8.32
C ILE A 141 -5.07 -5.13 -8.91
N ILE A 142 -4.74 -3.86 -8.69
CA ILE A 142 -3.48 -3.24 -9.09
C ILE A 142 -2.68 -2.94 -7.83
N CYS A 143 -1.46 -3.47 -7.80
CA CYS A 143 -0.47 -3.16 -6.79
C CYS A 143 0.08 -1.74 -7.02
N LEU A 144 -0.25 -0.82 -6.13
CA LEU A 144 0.23 0.55 -6.16
C LEU A 144 1.52 0.68 -5.34
N ARG A 145 2.66 0.86 -6.02
CA ARG A 145 3.97 0.98 -5.35
C ARG A 145 4.40 2.42 -5.17
N LEU A 146 5.40 2.62 -4.31
CA LEU A 146 5.96 3.94 -4.04
C LEU A 146 6.59 4.56 -5.30
N ILE A 147 7.17 3.74 -6.19
CA ILE A 147 7.67 4.22 -7.48
C ILE A 147 6.55 4.79 -8.37
N ASP A 148 5.38 4.16 -8.39
CA ASP A 148 4.26 4.58 -9.23
C ASP A 148 3.69 5.91 -8.71
N ILE A 149 3.67 6.09 -7.39
CA ILE A 149 3.32 7.37 -6.74
C ILE A 149 4.36 8.45 -7.08
N ILE A 150 5.66 8.15 -7.01
CA ILE A 150 6.74 9.08 -7.36
C ILE A 150 6.60 9.53 -8.83
N GLN A 151 6.29 8.60 -9.73
CA GLN A 151 6.03 8.91 -11.13
C GLN A 151 4.78 9.79 -11.30
N ALA A 152 3.73 9.55 -10.51
CA ALA A 152 2.53 10.38 -10.51
C ALA A 152 2.81 11.82 -10.00
N ILE A 153 3.64 11.99 -8.97
CA ILE A 153 4.11 13.31 -8.51
C ILE A 153 4.88 14.00 -9.64
N LYS A 154 5.84 13.29 -10.28
CA LYS A 154 6.62 13.82 -11.41
C LYS A 154 5.74 14.26 -12.58
N ALA A 155 4.68 13.52 -12.87
CA ALA A 155 3.72 13.83 -13.92
C ALA A 155 2.69 14.92 -13.53
N GLY A 156 2.79 15.53 -12.35
CA GLY A 156 1.84 16.55 -11.87
C GLY A 156 0.46 15.99 -11.51
N LYS A 157 0.31 14.67 -11.40
CA LYS A 157 -0.96 14.00 -11.05
C LYS A 157 -1.27 14.07 -9.55
N ILE A 158 -0.31 14.49 -8.74
CA ILE A 158 -0.44 14.78 -7.30
C ILE A 158 0.20 16.16 -7.08
N GLN A 159 -0.60 17.22 -7.18
CA GLN A 159 -0.10 18.60 -7.28
C GLN A 159 0.46 19.18 -5.98
N LEU A 160 0.05 18.64 -4.82
CA LEU A 160 0.49 19.12 -3.51
C LEU A 160 1.89 18.64 -3.11
N LEU A 161 2.51 17.76 -3.90
CA LEU A 161 3.84 17.22 -3.65
C LEU A 161 4.82 17.69 -4.72
N GLN A 162 6.05 17.96 -4.31
CA GLN A 162 7.10 18.48 -5.16
C GLN A 162 8.23 17.45 -5.33
N ARG A 163 9.20 17.75 -6.20
CA ARG A 163 10.37 16.89 -6.42
C ARG A 163 11.10 16.53 -5.12
N LYS A 164 11.19 17.46 -4.16
CA LYS A 164 11.81 17.21 -2.85
C LYS A 164 11.07 16.12 -2.06
N ASP A 165 9.75 16.10 -2.13
CA ASP A 165 8.91 15.10 -1.47
C ASP A 165 9.07 13.76 -2.17
N ALA A 166 9.02 13.73 -3.50
CA ALA A 166 9.28 12.53 -4.30
C ALA A 166 10.67 11.92 -4.01
N LYS A 167 11.70 12.76 -3.79
CA LYS A 167 13.05 12.32 -3.41
C LYS A 167 13.08 11.71 -2.02
N LEU A 168 12.40 12.32 -1.05
CA LEU A 168 12.32 11.78 0.30
C LEU A 168 11.55 10.44 0.30
N LEU A 169 10.44 10.35 -0.44
CA LEU A 169 9.69 9.11 -0.65
C LEU A 169 10.57 8.00 -1.24
N TRP A 170 11.45 8.33 -2.20
CA TRP A 170 12.41 7.38 -2.75
C TRP A 170 13.39 6.86 -1.69
N ILE A 171 13.94 7.75 -0.87
CA ILE A 171 14.93 7.41 0.17
C ILE A 171 14.29 6.54 1.27
N ILE A 172 13.10 6.89 1.76
CA ILE A 172 12.41 6.10 2.80
C ILE A 172 11.95 4.72 2.28
N SER A 173 11.85 4.56 0.96
CA SER A 173 11.63 3.26 0.31
C SER A 173 12.90 2.38 0.28
N ALA A 174 13.96 2.78 0.99
CA ALA A 174 15.28 2.14 1.00
C ALA A 174 15.95 2.06 -0.39
N LYS A 175 15.67 3.02 -1.27
CA LYS A 175 16.24 3.08 -2.63
C LYS A 175 17.42 4.04 -2.70
N ILE A 176 18.40 3.72 -3.55
CA ILE A 176 19.66 4.46 -3.71
C ILE A 176 19.38 5.89 -4.22
N LYS A 177 19.80 6.90 -3.46
CA LYS A 177 19.53 8.33 -3.75
C LYS A 177 20.06 8.76 -5.12
N GLU A 178 21.24 8.28 -5.50
CA GLU A 178 21.93 8.63 -6.74
C GLU A 178 21.12 8.15 -7.96
N ILE A 179 20.39 7.03 -7.85
CA ILE A 179 19.47 6.55 -8.89
C ILE A 179 18.31 7.52 -9.08
N PHE A 180 17.81 8.13 -8.00
CA PHE A 180 16.75 9.14 -8.11
C PHE A 180 17.22 10.34 -8.94
N GLU A 181 18.41 10.84 -8.63
CA GLU A 181 18.97 12.05 -9.23
C GLU A 181 19.46 11.83 -10.66
N SER A 182 19.90 10.62 -11.02
CA SER A 182 20.41 10.32 -12.37
C SER A 182 19.36 9.75 -13.32
N LYS A 183 18.41 8.95 -12.82
CA LYS A 183 17.49 8.17 -13.66
C LYS A 183 16.01 8.48 -13.44
N ILE A 184 15.57 8.62 -12.19
CA ILE A 184 14.13 8.78 -11.89
C ILE A 184 13.66 10.20 -12.18
N TRP A 185 14.35 11.20 -11.63
CA TRP A 185 14.01 12.61 -11.81
C TRP A 185 15.28 13.49 -11.84
N PRO A 186 16.03 13.49 -12.95
CA PRO A 186 17.20 14.34 -13.09
C PRO A 186 16.85 15.82 -13.03
N LEU A 187 17.74 16.60 -12.43
CA LEU A 187 17.72 18.05 -12.60
C LEU A 187 18.23 18.32 -14.01
N ILE A 188 17.42 18.96 -14.83
CA ILE A 188 17.89 19.51 -16.10
C ILE A 188 18.94 20.55 -15.71
N GLN A 189 20.21 20.28 -16.00
CA GLN A 189 21.22 21.33 -15.97
C GLN A 189 20.79 22.34 -17.03
N GLN A 190 20.45 23.56 -16.62
CA GLN A 190 20.38 24.64 -17.60
C GLN A 190 21.78 24.76 -18.22
N PRO A 191 21.90 24.79 -19.56
CA PRO A 191 23.18 25.10 -20.16
C PRO A 191 23.63 26.47 -19.63
N SER A 192 24.80 26.46 -19.01
CA SER A 192 25.52 27.65 -18.56
C SER A 192 25.85 28.57 -19.72
#